data_AF-G3NSH2-F1
#
_entry.id   AF-G3NSH2-F1
#
_cell.length_a   1.000
_cell.length_b   1.000
_cell.length_c   1.000
_cell.angle_alpha   90.00
_cell.angle_beta   90.00
_cell.angle_gamma   90.00
#
_symmetry.space_group_name_H-M   'P 1'
#
loop_
_entity.id
_entity.type
_entity.pdbx_description
1 polymer ?
#
loop_
_entity_poly.entity_id
_entity_poly.type
_entity_poly.pdbx_seq_one_letter_code
_entity_poly.pdbx_strand_id
1 'polypeptide(L)'
;LLEKLSECHLDSDRYENLRLLQLLPQNVMPKMLSQVTEEKLVESHVQLCELEMECEFSRWFEDHLSSAAFTYGLICLIRDQSQGEKTQEEANAMCKKTFGSIKIVCCRSLKTKLWVDGQPLDKTDTETDVFVKKDQQDCFFFLKHNDAMEVMVIGDINMTLAGEINVLLGNIMGSIHLRVLGQLLTCGSHQDVQKCLAKNGILDSAEAESVLNPPAPGSEIPEEWVDSLDMGILNNFEEGEYVGYNTNDKYVYAVVVEELSGHCGIYTQRYKIEIGEDEPIEVSCLDMYQFKRPKKAQPGRRSCTSAEASCMDLVPLAGAVPHSSKPSAASSSSTRSSPASVDEAKREIDKCLEDIWTLPQEERLKAIKRLYLRWHPDKNPDCPHLATEAFKYLNNRIEELKNGKGKGKTAGSTHSSRSSNFSHFYEQWEKEARQHRNSRERFSRTNNSYNFWTHNENVPRPNKEEAQRWCRQARCDLNAAHNDIGRASTEWCLFKIHQAVEKALIAAHYKRDGQHPTSTSISALAQGVSLYNLQLRVLPQMVAKLKTLGVDAKKTQYPKYHPAPHIPNEQFESENEMAAVNQASELLGEIEAYVMFKY
;
A
#
# COMPACT_ATOMS: atom_id res chain seq x y z
N LEU A 1 33.70 44.12 -10.92
CA LEU A 1 32.67 45.14 -11.17
C LEU A 1 31.40 44.40 -11.54
N LEU A 2 30.27 44.73 -10.93
CA LEU A 2 28.99 44.07 -11.16
C LEU A 2 28.06 45.15 -11.71
N GLU A 3 27.73 45.08 -12.99
CA GLU A 3 27.00 46.14 -13.69
C GLU A 3 25.73 45.57 -14.32
N LYS A 4 24.66 46.37 -14.31
CA LYS A 4 23.47 46.03 -15.08
C LYS A 4 23.69 46.45 -16.52
N LEU A 5 23.44 45.56 -17.48
CA LEU A 5 23.61 45.87 -18.90
C LEU A 5 22.78 47.09 -19.34
N SER A 6 21.60 47.30 -18.72
CA SER A 6 20.77 48.49 -18.95
C SER A 6 21.46 49.81 -18.58
N GLU A 7 22.41 49.79 -17.65
CA GLU A 7 23.21 50.95 -17.23
C GLU A 7 24.38 51.20 -18.20
N CYS A 8 24.66 50.25 -19.11
CA CYS A 8 25.67 50.36 -20.16
C CYS A 8 25.11 50.80 -21.53
N HIS A 9 23.93 51.45 -21.55
CA HIS A 9 23.22 51.90 -22.77
C HIS A 9 22.86 50.78 -23.75
N LEU A 10 22.82 49.54 -23.28
CA LEU A 10 22.29 48.40 -24.02
C LEU A 10 20.76 48.36 -23.88
N ASP A 11 20.07 47.84 -24.89
CA ASP A 11 18.60 47.84 -24.93
C ASP A 11 18.01 46.90 -23.85
N SER A 12 16.68 46.84 -23.72
CA SER A 12 16.06 45.94 -22.75
C SER A 12 15.99 44.48 -23.20
N ASP A 13 16.38 44.16 -24.43
CA ASP A 13 16.39 42.79 -24.94
C ASP A 13 17.65 42.05 -24.46
N ARG A 14 17.44 41.22 -23.44
CA ARG A 14 18.51 40.39 -22.87
C ARG A 14 19.15 39.45 -23.88
N TYR A 15 18.41 38.95 -24.88
CA TYR A 15 18.95 38.00 -25.86
C TYR A 15 19.85 38.69 -26.88
N GLU A 16 19.45 39.87 -27.36
CA GLU A 16 20.29 40.65 -28.28
C GLU A 16 21.55 41.14 -27.57
N ASN A 17 21.43 41.59 -26.31
CA ASN A 17 22.58 41.95 -25.50
C ASN A 17 23.55 40.78 -25.29
N LEU A 18 23.04 39.58 -24.98
CA LEU A 18 23.87 38.38 -24.88
C LEU A 18 24.60 38.06 -26.18
N ARG A 19 23.93 38.22 -27.32
CA ARG A 19 24.54 38.03 -28.65
C ARG A 19 25.64 39.06 -28.92
N LEU A 20 25.43 40.32 -28.57
CA LEU A 20 26.43 41.39 -28.73
C LEU A 20 27.64 41.16 -27.82
N LEU A 21 27.43 40.69 -26.60
CA LEU A 21 28.53 40.35 -25.67
C LEU A 21 29.41 39.21 -26.20
N GLN A 22 28.85 38.26 -26.95
CA GLN A 22 29.62 37.18 -27.58
C GLN A 22 30.56 37.66 -28.71
N LEU A 23 30.39 38.88 -29.22
CA LEU A 23 31.28 39.48 -30.22
C LEU A 23 32.56 40.09 -29.62
N LEU A 24 32.61 40.25 -28.30
CA LEU A 24 33.77 40.79 -27.61
C LEU A 24 34.92 39.75 -27.56
N PRO A 25 36.19 40.19 -27.63
CA PRO A 25 37.32 39.31 -27.41
C PRO A 25 37.24 38.58 -26.06
N GLN A 26 37.64 37.31 -26.02
CA GLN A 26 37.44 36.41 -24.88
C GLN A 26 38.06 36.93 -23.56
N ASN A 27 39.12 37.73 -23.65
CA ASN A 27 39.81 38.35 -22.52
C ASN A 27 39.08 39.56 -21.90
N VAL A 28 38.08 40.12 -22.59
CA VAL A 28 37.27 41.27 -22.11
C VAL A 28 35.77 40.97 -22.04
N MET A 29 35.36 39.75 -22.43
CA MET A 29 33.96 39.33 -22.40
C MET A 29 33.49 39.20 -20.94
N PRO A 30 32.46 39.95 -20.52
CA PRO A 30 31.91 39.84 -19.17
C PRO A 30 31.20 38.49 -19.00
N LYS A 31 31.31 37.92 -17.79
CA LYS A 31 30.58 36.71 -17.42
C LYS A 31 29.22 37.09 -16.83
N MET A 32 28.20 36.32 -17.17
CA MET A 32 26.90 36.47 -16.51
C MET A 32 26.98 35.97 -15.07
N LEU A 33 26.21 36.58 -14.16
CA LEU A 33 26.16 36.13 -12.76
C LEU A 33 25.82 34.66 -12.65
N SER A 34 24.86 34.18 -13.44
CA SER A 34 24.46 32.77 -13.49
C SER A 34 25.60 31.81 -13.87
N GLN A 35 26.70 32.29 -14.46
CA GLN A 35 27.89 31.49 -14.81
C GLN A 35 28.91 31.41 -13.67
N VAL A 36 28.79 32.28 -12.66
CA VAL A 36 29.74 32.36 -11.52
C VAL A 36 29.05 32.12 -10.18
N THR A 37 27.72 32.11 -10.14
CA THR A 37 26.93 31.79 -8.96
C THR A 37 26.43 30.35 -9.02
N GLU A 38 26.46 29.67 -7.88
CA GLU A 38 25.82 28.36 -7.66
C GLU A 38 24.71 28.51 -6.61
N GLU A 39 23.54 27.94 -6.87
CA GLU A 39 22.46 27.90 -5.88
C GLU A 39 22.63 26.69 -4.96
N LYS A 40 22.71 26.92 -3.64
CA LYS A 40 22.83 25.85 -2.64
C LYS A 40 21.78 25.96 -1.57
N LEU A 41 21.43 24.80 -1.03
CA LEU A 41 20.56 24.66 0.13
C LEU A 41 21.21 25.31 1.37
N VAL A 42 20.43 26.09 2.12
CA VAL A 42 20.88 26.63 3.40
C VAL A 42 20.61 25.60 4.50
N GLU A 43 21.57 24.71 4.73
CA GLU A 43 21.41 23.54 5.63
C GLU A 43 20.95 23.92 7.04
N SER A 44 21.37 25.07 7.58
CA SER A 44 20.93 25.57 8.89
C SER A 44 19.44 25.93 8.97
N HIS A 45 18.77 26.11 7.83
CA HIS A 45 17.34 26.44 7.75
C HIS A 45 16.49 25.27 7.26
N VAL A 46 17.09 24.11 6.98
CA VAL A 46 16.36 22.90 6.63
C VAL A 46 15.73 22.35 7.91
N GLN A 47 14.43 22.58 8.06
CA GLN A 47 13.64 21.97 9.11
C GLN A 47 12.92 20.77 8.52
N LEU A 48 13.26 19.57 8.98
CA LEU A 48 12.58 18.35 8.56
C LEU A 48 11.10 18.40 8.95
N CYS A 49 10.27 17.71 8.15
CA CYS A 49 8.85 17.58 8.47
C CYS A 49 8.65 16.80 9.77
N GLU A 50 7.81 17.32 10.67
CA GLU A 50 7.50 16.72 11.99
C GLU A 50 6.82 15.35 11.86
N LEU A 51 6.20 15.08 10.71
CA LEU A 51 5.55 13.80 10.41
C LEU A 51 6.54 12.73 9.96
N GLU A 52 7.78 13.10 9.58
CA GLU A 52 8.82 12.21 9.07
C GLU A 52 8.27 11.10 8.14
N MET A 53 8.32 9.85 8.59
CA MET A 53 7.86 8.68 7.86
C MET A 53 6.35 8.65 7.65
N GLU A 54 5.54 9.39 8.41
CA GLU A 54 4.07 9.47 8.31
C GLU A 54 3.58 10.60 7.39
N CYS A 55 4.50 11.37 6.78
CA CYS A 55 4.14 12.43 5.85
C CYS A 55 3.48 11.86 4.57
N GLU A 56 2.18 12.10 4.39
CA GLU A 56 1.44 11.67 3.19
C GLU A 56 1.98 12.31 1.91
N PHE A 57 2.44 13.57 2.00
CA PHE A 57 2.95 14.31 0.84
C PHE A 57 4.23 13.69 0.26
N SER A 58 5.24 13.39 1.08
CA SER A 58 6.46 12.74 0.57
C SER A 58 6.24 11.28 0.22
N ARG A 59 5.43 10.55 1.03
CA ARG A 59 5.04 9.17 0.71
C ARG A 59 4.39 9.09 -0.65
N TRP A 60 3.55 10.06 -1.02
CA TRP A 60 2.93 10.08 -2.34
C TRP A 60 3.96 10.01 -3.46
N PHE A 61 5.05 10.78 -3.39
CA PHE A 61 6.12 10.72 -4.40
C PHE A 61 6.94 9.42 -4.31
N GLU A 62 7.24 8.92 -3.11
CA GLU A 62 7.97 7.66 -2.91
C GLU A 62 7.19 6.47 -3.48
N ASP A 63 5.92 6.37 -3.14
CA ASP A 63 4.99 5.35 -3.62
C ASP A 63 4.81 5.49 -5.14
N HIS A 64 4.68 6.72 -5.65
CA HIS A 64 4.48 6.95 -7.08
C HIS A 64 5.70 6.55 -7.91
N LEU A 65 6.92 6.95 -7.51
CA LEU A 65 8.17 6.56 -8.19
C LEU A 65 8.44 5.05 -8.10
N SER A 66 7.97 4.40 -7.04
CA SER A 66 8.11 2.95 -6.84
C SER A 66 7.00 2.13 -7.49
N SER A 67 5.94 2.78 -7.99
CA SER A 67 4.76 2.10 -8.52
C SER A 67 5.07 1.29 -9.77
N ALA A 68 4.43 0.12 -9.87
CA ALA A 68 4.57 -0.74 -11.04
C ALA A 68 4.06 -0.05 -12.31
N ALA A 69 2.99 0.74 -12.20
CA ALA A 69 2.38 1.47 -13.30
C ALA A 69 3.32 2.54 -13.88
N PHE A 70 3.97 3.35 -13.03
CA PHE A 70 4.93 4.36 -13.49
C PHE A 70 6.17 3.70 -14.10
N THR A 71 6.71 2.67 -13.45
CA THR A 71 7.88 1.92 -13.94
C THR A 71 7.60 1.32 -15.32
N TYR A 72 6.42 0.73 -15.51
CA TYR A 72 5.95 0.21 -16.79
C TYR A 72 5.90 1.32 -17.86
N GLY A 73 5.34 2.49 -17.54
CA GLY A 73 5.29 3.63 -18.46
C GLY A 73 6.70 4.07 -18.87
N LEU A 74 7.61 4.18 -17.90
CA LEU A 74 9.00 4.55 -18.14
C LEU A 74 9.74 3.53 -19.03
N ILE A 75 9.53 2.22 -18.81
CA ILE A 75 10.09 1.16 -19.67
C ILE A 75 9.61 1.33 -21.12
N CYS A 76 8.32 1.58 -21.33
CA CYS A 76 7.77 1.82 -22.67
C CYS A 76 8.43 3.04 -23.34
N LEU A 77 8.61 4.14 -22.59
CA LEU A 77 9.33 5.32 -23.11
C LEU A 77 10.78 5.01 -23.49
N ILE A 78 11.52 4.28 -22.65
CA ILE A 78 12.93 3.95 -22.91
C ILE A 78 13.05 3.09 -24.17
N ARG A 79 12.16 2.11 -24.34
CA ARG A 79 12.14 1.22 -25.51
C ARG A 79 11.76 1.97 -26.78
N ASP A 80 10.74 2.80 -26.72
CA ASP A 80 10.31 3.62 -27.85
C ASP A 80 11.40 4.63 -28.27
N GLN A 81 12.03 5.31 -27.30
CA GLN A 81 13.15 6.22 -27.53
C GLN A 81 14.37 5.53 -28.18
N SER A 82 14.59 4.26 -27.87
CA SER A 82 15.65 3.43 -28.45
C SER A 82 15.21 2.65 -29.69
N GLN A 83 13.99 2.88 -30.20
CA GLN A 83 13.43 2.16 -31.34
C GLN A 83 13.47 0.63 -31.19
N GLY A 84 13.39 0.15 -29.94
CA GLY A 84 13.45 -1.27 -29.59
C GLY A 84 14.86 -1.87 -29.49
N GLU A 85 15.93 -1.08 -29.61
CA GLU A 85 17.31 -1.57 -29.40
C GLU A 85 17.52 -2.08 -27.96
N LYS A 86 16.91 -1.42 -26.98
CA LYS A 86 16.97 -1.85 -25.58
C LYS A 86 15.90 -2.91 -25.30
N THR A 87 16.32 -4.01 -24.69
CA THR A 87 15.37 -5.04 -24.25
C THR A 87 14.56 -4.58 -23.04
N GLN A 88 13.48 -5.32 -22.73
CA GLN A 88 12.68 -5.05 -21.54
C GLN A 88 13.49 -5.19 -20.25
N GLU A 89 14.35 -6.21 -20.16
CA GLU A 89 15.22 -6.46 -19.02
C GLU A 89 16.23 -5.34 -18.82
N GLU A 90 16.82 -4.85 -19.91
CA GLU A 90 17.75 -3.73 -19.88
C GLU A 90 17.05 -2.44 -19.42
N ALA A 91 15.89 -2.13 -19.99
CA ALA A 91 15.11 -0.97 -19.59
C ALA A 91 14.68 -1.07 -18.10
N ASN A 92 14.25 -2.23 -17.64
CA ASN A 92 13.90 -2.47 -16.24
C ASN A 92 15.12 -2.31 -15.31
N ALA A 93 16.29 -2.83 -15.69
CA ALA A 93 17.53 -2.65 -14.93
C ALA A 93 17.93 -1.16 -14.84
N MET A 94 17.74 -0.39 -15.91
CA MET A 94 17.95 1.06 -15.91
C MET A 94 16.99 1.77 -14.95
N CYS A 95 15.70 1.42 -14.95
CA CYS A 95 14.73 1.97 -14.02
C CYS A 95 15.11 1.66 -12.56
N LYS A 96 15.40 0.39 -12.24
CA LYS A 96 15.80 -0.03 -10.88
C LYS A 96 17.03 0.72 -10.38
N LYS A 97 18.05 0.88 -11.22
CA LYS A 97 19.25 1.65 -10.90
C LYS A 97 18.91 3.12 -10.64
N THR A 98 18.08 3.71 -11.50
CA THR A 98 17.69 5.13 -11.42
C THR A 98 16.91 5.41 -10.14
N PHE A 99 15.88 4.63 -9.85
CA PHE A 99 15.05 4.81 -8.67
C PHE A 99 15.78 4.47 -7.37
N GLY A 100 16.71 3.50 -7.40
CA GLY A 100 17.56 3.19 -6.26
C GLY A 100 18.49 4.35 -5.83
N SER A 101 18.77 5.29 -6.74
CA SER A 101 19.55 6.50 -6.46
C SER A 101 18.71 7.67 -5.96
N ILE A 102 17.38 7.67 -6.10
CA ILE A 102 16.53 8.81 -5.74
C ILE A 102 16.10 8.70 -4.28
N LYS A 103 16.27 9.78 -3.50
CA LYS A 103 15.85 9.86 -2.10
C LYS A 103 15.00 11.10 -1.88
N ILE A 104 13.77 10.94 -1.39
CA ILE A 104 12.86 12.05 -1.12
C ILE A 104 12.99 12.45 0.36
N VAL A 105 13.06 13.75 0.63
CA VAL A 105 13.19 14.31 1.97
C VAL A 105 12.17 15.44 2.13
N CYS A 106 11.19 15.23 3.01
CA CYS A 106 10.18 16.24 3.31
C CYS A 106 10.69 17.27 4.34
N CYS A 107 10.50 18.55 4.03
CA CYS A 107 10.96 19.67 4.82
C CYS A 107 9.80 20.64 5.11
N ARG A 108 9.68 21.13 6.34
CA ARG A 108 8.73 22.19 6.71
C ARG A 108 9.02 23.51 5.99
N SER A 109 10.29 23.81 5.78
CA SER A 109 10.71 25.00 5.03
C SER A 109 11.97 24.69 4.24
N LEU A 110 12.08 25.31 3.07
CA LEU A 110 13.16 25.08 2.14
C LEU A 110 13.64 26.44 1.61
N LYS A 111 14.92 26.74 1.83
CA LYS A 111 15.55 27.99 1.40
C LYS A 111 16.87 27.72 0.72
N THR A 112 17.08 28.40 -0.39
CA THR A 112 18.33 28.39 -1.15
C THR A 112 19.00 29.73 -1.06
N LYS A 113 20.32 29.74 -1.28
CA LYS A 113 21.14 30.95 -1.31
C LYS A 113 22.12 30.84 -2.47
N LEU A 114 22.49 31.96 -3.07
CA LEU A 114 23.50 32.00 -4.12
C LEU A 114 24.89 32.05 -3.50
N TRP A 115 25.82 31.31 -4.10
CA TRP A 115 27.21 31.21 -3.67
C TRP A 115 28.13 31.60 -4.82
N VAL A 116 29.19 32.35 -4.53
CA VAL A 116 30.26 32.68 -5.49
C VAL A 116 31.58 32.29 -4.85
N ASP A 117 32.41 31.54 -5.58
CA ASP A 117 33.73 31.09 -5.11
C ASP A 117 33.70 30.43 -3.70
N GLY A 118 32.63 29.69 -3.40
CA GLY A 118 32.44 29.01 -2.12
C GLY A 118 32.01 29.90 -0.96
N GLN A 119 31.65 31.17 -1.20
CA GLN A 119 31.11 32.10 -0.21
C GLN A 119 29.63 32.41 -0.48
N PRO A 120 28.76 32.41 0.54
CA PRO A 120 27.35 32.75 0.38
C PRO A 120 27.16 34.25 0.15
N LEU A 121 26.30 34.63 -0.79
CA LEU A 121 25.97 36.02 -1.07
C LEU A 121 24.85 36.53 -0.15
N ASP A 122 25.11 37.60 0.57
CA ASP A 122 24.12 38.19 1.48
C ASP A 122 22.85 38.65 0.76
N LYS A 123 21.70 38.46 1.43
CA LYS A 123 20.36 38.84 0.97
C LYS A 123 19.92 38.17 -0.35
N THR A 124 20.44 36.98 -0.63
CA THR A 124 20.01 36.14 -1.77
C THR A 124 19.19 34.93 -1.36
N ASP A 125 18.83 34.84 -0.08
CA ASP A 125 17.99 33.78 0.47
C ASP A 125 16.60 33.78 -0.21
N THR A 126 16.27 32.70 -0.89
CA THR A 126 15.02 32.54 -1.65
C THR A 126 14.26 31.31 -1.17
N GLU A 127 12.93 31.42 -1.03
CA GLU A 127 12.09 30.26 -0.75
C GLU A 127 11.83 29.48 -2.04
N THR A 128 11.94 28.16 -1.96
CA THR A 128 11.64 27.24 -3.07
C THR A 128 10.83 26.05 -2.57
N ASP A 129 10.10 25.39 -3.45
CA ASP A 129 9.31 24.21 -3.12
C ASP A 129 10.07 22.90 -3.35
N VAL A 130 11.10 22.94 -4.21
CA VAL A 130 11.95 21.79 -4.53
C VAL A 130 13.41 22.19 -4.67
N PHE A 131 14.30 21.36 -4.14
CA PHE A 131 15.74 21.48 -4.34
C PHE A 131 16.37 20.10 -4.51
N VAL A 132 17.28 19.97 -5.47
CA VAL A 132 17.95 18.71 -5.77
C VAL A 132 19.42 18.81 -5.38
N LYS A 133 19.87 17.92 -4.49
CA LYS A 133 21.28 17.75 -4.12
C LYS A 133 21.79 16.44 -4.67
N LYS A 134 22.82 16.50 -5.51
CA LYS A 134 23.49 15.32 -6.08
C LYS A 134 24.72 14.98 -5.25
N ASP A 135 24.82 13.73 -4.82
CA ASP A 135 26.03 13.12 -4.28
C ASP A 135 26.57 12.07 -5.29
N GLN A 136 27.69 11.41 -5.00
CA GLN A 136 28.37 10.50 -5.93
C GLN A 136 27.48 9.40 -6.51
N GLN A 137 26.54 8.87 -5.71
CA GLN A 137 25.61 7.80 -6.13
C GLN A 137 24.13 8.11 -5.84
N ASP A 138 23.85 9.11 -5.01
CA ASP A 138 22.50 9.44 -4.54
C ASP A 138 22.04 10.81 -5.07
N CYS A 139 20.76 10.93 -5.36
CA CYS A 139 20.08 12.14 -5.77
C CYS A 139 18.98 12.46 -4.74
N PHE A 140 19.23 13.46 -3.90
CA PHE A 140 18.32 13.87 -2.83
C PHE A 140 17.38 14.97 -3.31
N PHE A 141 16.08 14.70 -3.24
CA PHE A 141 14.99 15.64 -3.48
C PHE A 141 14.48 16.19 -2.15
N PHE A 142 14.82 17.43 -1.87
CA PHE A 142 14.25 18.15 -0.74
C PHE A 142 12.96 18.83 -1.20
N LEU A 143 11.84 18.45 -0.60
CA LEU A 143 10.51 18.96 -0.93
C LEU A 143 9.97 19.77 0.24
N LYS A 144 9.47 20.98 -0.02
CA LYS A 144 8.71 21.74 0.97
C LYS A 144 7.34 21.11 1.16
N HIS A 145 7.01 20.77 2.39
CA HIS A 145 5.77 20.10 2.78
C HIS A 145 4.56 20.93 2.33
N ASN A 146 3.63 20.29 1.63
CA ASN A 146 2.43 20.93 1.11
C ASN A 146 1.19 20.02 1.33
N ASP A 147 0.47 20.24 2.43
CA ASP A 147 -0.76 19.51 2.75
C ASP A 147 -1.88 19.73 1.71
N ALA A 148 -1.89 20.89 1.06
CA ALA A 148 -2.93 21.25 0.11
C ALA A 148 -2.75 20.57 -1.26
N MET A 149 -1.61 19.89 -1.49
CA MET A 149 -1.30 19.22 -2.76
C MET A 149 -1.54 20.15 -3.96
N GLU A 150 -1.05 21.40 -3.85
CA GLU A 150 -1.32 22.42 -4.85
C GLU A 150 -0.78 22.01 -6.23
N VAL A 151 -1.63 22.16 -7.26
CA VAL A 151 -1.35 21.68 -8.63
C VAL A 151 -0.06 22.25 -9.20
N MET A 152 0.23 23.53 -8.93
CA MET A 152 1.45 24.19 -9.42
C MET A 152 2.71 23.60 -8.75
N VAL A 153 2.67 23.41 -7.43
CA VAL A 153 3.78 22.85 -6.66
C VAL A 153 4.07 21.41 -7.10
N ILE A 154 3.04 20.59 -7.24
CA ILE A 154 3.19 19.21 -7.75
C ILE A 154 3.73 19.22 -9.18
N GLY A 155 3.23 20.13 -10.03
CA GLY A 155 3.71 20.28 -11.39
C GLY A 155 5.21 20.60 -11.45
N ASP A 156 5.68 21.55 -10.64
CA ASP A 156 7.08 21.96 -10.58
C ASP A 156 7.98 20.83 -10.04
N ILE A 157 7.53 20.11 -9.01
CA ILE A 157 8.23 18.92 -8.50
C ILE A 157 8.33 17.84 -9.57
N ASN A 158 7.22 17.53 -10.26
CA ASN A 158 7.19 16.50 -11.31
C ASN A 158 8.08 16.84 -12.49
N MET A 159 8.11 18.11 -12.91
CA MET A 159 9.02 18.55 -13.98
C MET A 159 10.49 18.46 -13.56
N THR A 160 10.79 18.76 -12.30
CA THR A 160 12.14 18.63 -11.74
C THR A 160 12.55 17.16 -11.66
N LEU A 161 11.66 16.28 -11.17
CA LEU A 161 11.84 14.83 -11.17
C LEU A 161 12.08 14.28 -12.58
N ALA A 162 11.28 14.67 -13.57
CA ALA A 162 11.45 14.21 -14.95
C ALA A 162 12.83 14.56 -15.51
N GLY A 163 13.29 15.80 -15.29
CA GLY A 163 14.61 16.26 -15.72
C GLY A 163 15.73 15.43 -15.10
N GLU A 164 15.66 15.21 -13.78
CA GLU A 164 16.68 14.47 -13.04
C GLU A 164 16.67 12.97 -13.31
N ILE A 165 15.49 12.37 -13.50
CA ILE A 165 15.37 10.98 -13.97
C ILE A 165 16.07 10.84 -15.33
N ASN A 166 15.89 11.79 -16.24
CA ASN A 166 16.60 11.75 -17.52
C ASN A 166 18.12 11.86 -17.34
N VAL A 167 18.60 12.74 -16.45
CA VAL A 167 20.04 12.84 -16.13
C VAL A 167 20.59 11.51 -15.61
N LEU A 168 19.88 10.86 -14.68
CA LEU A 168 20.26 9.56 -14.11
C LEU A 168 20.23 8.42 -15.15
N LEU A 169 19.34 8.51 -16.14
CA LEU A 169 19.29 7.59 -17.28
C LEU A 169 20.38 7.88 -18.33
N GLY A 170 21.24 8.88 -18.13
CA GLY A 170 22.30 9.26 -19.05
C GLY A 170 21.85 10.19 -20.18
N ASN A 171 20.79 10.98 -19.94
CA ASN A 171 20.18 11.90 -20.90
C ASN A 171 19.73 11.24 -22.21
N ILE A 172 19.22 10.01 -22.11
CA ILE A 172 18.75 9.24 -23.27
C ILE A 172 17.45 9.79 -23.86
N MET A 173 16.64 10.52 -23.08
CA MET A 173 15.35 11.01 -23.54
C MET A 173 15.47 12.35 -24.26
N GLY A 174 14.89 12.41 -25.46
CA GLY A 174 14.67 13.65 -26.19
C GLY A 174 13.56 14.51 -25.57
N SER A 175 13.36 15.72 -26.13
CA SER A 175 12.39 16.69 -25.61
C SER A 175 10.95 16.18 -25.60
N ILE A 176 10.56 15.36 -26.58
CA ILE A 176 9.22 14.78 -26.66
C ILE A 176 9.03 13.75 -25.54
N HIS A 177 9.93 12.76 -25.42
CA HIS A 177 9.86 11.73 -24.39
C HIS A 177 9.98 12.31 -22.99
N LEU A 178 10.80 13.35 -22.78
CA LEU A 178 10.90 14.04 -21.49
C LEU A 178 9.58 14.71 -21.09
N ARG A 179 8.85 15.30 -22.05
CA ARG A 179 7.50 15.84 -21.81
C ARG A 179 6.52 14.73 -21.44
N VAL A 180 6.60 13.57 -22.10
CA VAL A 180 5.74 12.43 -21.77
C VAL A 180 6.09 11.85 -20.40
N LEU A 181 7.37 11.81 -20.02
CA LEU A 181 7.80 11.43 -18.68
C LEU A 181 7.19 12.34 -17.60
N GLY A 182 7.18 13.65 -17.83
CA GLY A 182 6.49 14.60 -16.95
C GLY A 182 4.98 14.31 -16.82
N GLN A 183 4.33 13.87 -17.90
CA GLN A 183 2.92 13.45 -17.86
C GLN A 183 2.73 12.12 -17.11
N LEU A 184 3.65 11.17 -17.25
CA LEU A 184 3.60 9.90 -16.53
C LEU A 184 3.68 10.10 -15.01
N LEU A 185 4.48 11.07 -14.55
CA LEU A 185 4.56 11.46 -13.14
C LEU A 185 3.25 12.07 -12.58
N THR A 186 2.26 12.32 -13.43
CA THR A 186 0.92 12.77 -13.02
C THR A 186 -0.14 11.67 -13.07
N CYS A 187 0.22 10.47 -13.56
CA CYS A 187 -0.73 9.38 -13.75
C CYS A 187 -1.02 8.69 -12.41
N GLY A 188 -2.28 8.70 -11.95
CA GLY A 188 -2.66 8.07 -10.68
C GLY A 188 -2.93 6.57 -10.77
N SER A 189 -3.02 6.02 -11.99
CA SER A 189 -3.37 4.62 -12.22
C SER A 189 -2.74 4.07 -13.50
N HIS A 190 -2.71 2.74 -13.62
CA HIS A 190 -2.26 2.08 -14.84
C HIS A 190 -3.10 2.50 -16.07
N GLN A 191 -4.41 2.67 -15.91
CA GLN A 191 -5.28 3.12 -16.99
C GLN A 191 -4.90 4.53 -17.48
N ASP A 192 -4.47 5.41 -16.58
CA ASP A 192 -3.99 6.75 -16.94
C ASP A 192 -2.66 6.68 -17.69
N VAL A 193 -1.77 5.78 -17.26
CA VAL A 193 -0.51 5.50 -17.97
C VAL A 193 -0.80 5.00 -19.38
N GLN A 194 -1.66 4.00 -19.58
CA GLN A 194 -2.02 3.49 -20.91
C GLN A 194 -2.63 4.59 -21.79
N LYS A 195 -3.55 5.40 -21.26
CA LYS A 195 -4.10 6.56 -21.98
C LYS A 195 -3.01 7.57 -22.34
N CYS A 196 -2.05 7.80 -21.46
CA CYS A 196 -0.92 8.70 -21.69
C CYS A 196 -0.01 8.19 -22.81
N LEU A 197 0.36 6.91 -22.78
CA LEU A 197 1.17 6.26 -23.82
C LEU A 197 0.46 6.29 -25.17
N ALA A 198 -0.80 5.83 -25.22
CA ALA A 198 -1.61 5.80 -26.44
C ALA A 198 -1.80 7.20 -27.06
N LYS A 199 -2.07 8.21 -26.23
CA LYS A 199 -2.21 9.61 -26.67
C LYS A 199 -0.92 10.15 -27.31
N ASN A 200 0.23 9.67 -26.88
CA ASN A 200 1.53 10.08 -27.40
C ASN A 200 2.09 9.11 -28.46
N GLY A 201 1.32 8.11 -28.89
CA GLY A 201 1.71 7.15 -29.93
C GLY A 201 2.82 6.19 -29.53
N ILE A 202 3.04 5.99 -28.22
CA ILE A 202 4.06 5.08 -27.70
C ILE A 202 3.49 3.68 -27.62
N LEU A 203 4.21 2.71 -28.18
CA LEU A 203 3.78 1.31 -28.20
C LEU A 203 3.84 0.69 -26.80
N ASP A 204 2.78 -0.02 -26.47
CA ASP A 204 2.67 -0.85 -25.26
C ASP A 204 3.59 -2.07 -25.38
N SER A 205 4.30 -2.42 -24.31
CA SER A 205 4.94 -3.73 -24.20
C SER A 205 3.95 -4.77 -23.68
N ALA A 206 3.48 -5.66 -24.56
CA ALA A 206 2.64 -6.80 -24.19
C ALA A 206 3.26 -7.69 -23.10
N GLU A 207 4.59 -7.76 -23.01
CA GLU A 207 5.31 -8.50 -21.96
C GLU A 207 5.38 -7.76 -20.62
N ALA A 208 5.04 -6.47 -20.58
CA ALA A 208 5.00 -5.68 -19.36
C ALA A 208 3.56 -5.55 -18.82
N GLU A 209 2.53 -5.70 -19.65
CA GLU A 209 1.14 -5.90 -19.21
C GLU A 209 0.99 -7.17 -18.33
N SER A 210 1.76 -8.23 -18.59
CA SER A 210 1.73 -9.44 -17.74
C SER A 210 2.30 -9.20 -16.34
N VAL A 211 3.14 -8.17 -16.13
CA VAL A 211 3.65 -7.77 -14.81
C VAL A 211 2.58 -7.03 -14.01
N LEU A 212 1.60 -6.45 -14.69
CA LEU A 212 0.57 -5.60 -14.11
C LEU A 212 -0.73 -6.34 -13.81
N ASN A 213 -0.96 -7.50 -14.42
CA ASN A 213 -2.04 -8.40 -14.04
C ASN A 213 -1.61 -9.31 -12.89
N PRO A 214 -2.47 -9.56 -11.89
CA PRO A 214 -2.11 -10.45 -10.79
C PRO A 214 -1.71 -11.83 -11.35
N PRO A 215 -0.76 -12.54 -10.71
CA PRO A 215 -0.30 -13.85 -11.18
C PRO A 215 -1.48 -14.79 -11.41
N ALA A 216 -1.58 -15.42 -12.58
CA ALA A 216 -2.74 -16.24 -12.91
C ALA A 216 -2.96 -17.34 -11.84
N PRO A 217 -4.20 -17.57 -11.38
CA PRO A 217 -4.48 -18.68 -10.47
C PRO A 217 -4.02 -20.00 -11.11
N GLY A 218 -3.42 -20.89 -10.32
CA GLY A 218 -2.79 -22.13 -10.75
C GLY A 218 -1.32 -22.02 -11.15
N SER A 219 -0.81 -20.81 -11.41
CA SER A 219 0.62 -20.61 -11.69
C SER A 219 1.47 -20.85 -10.44
N GLU A 220 2.69 -21.32 -10.64
CA GLU A 220 3.61 -21.66 -9.55
C GLU A 220 4.12 -20.40 -8.85
N ILE A 221 4.11 -20.41 -7.51
CA ILE A 221 4.68 -19.32 -6.71
C ILE A 221 6.20 -19.39 -6.84
N PRO A 222 6.87 -18.34 -7.34
CA PRO A 222 8.33 -18.32 -7.47
C PRO A 222 9.02 -18.62 -6.14
N GLU A 223 10.16 -19.32 -6.18
CA GLU A 223 10.89 -19.78 -4.99
C GLU A 223 11.21 -18.63 -4.02
N GLU A 224 11.48 -17.43 -4.54
CA GLU A 224 11.71 -16.23 -3.75
C GLU A 224 10.51 -15.84 -2.89
N TRP A 225 9.28 -16.08 -3.34
CA TRP A 225 8.06 -15.69 -2.63
C TRP A 225 7.53 -16.77 -1.69
N VAL A 226 8.00 -18.02 -1.79
CA VAL A 226 7.51 -19.09 -0.91
C VAL A 226 7.79 -18.80 0.57
N ASP A 227 8.87 -18.07 0.91
CA ASP A 227 9.10 -17.65 2.30
C ASP A 227 8.12 -16.59 2.81
N SER A 228 7.45 -15.88 1.90
CA SER A 228 6.43 -14.90 2.25
C SER A 228 5.09 -15.53 2.62
N LEU A 229 4.90 -16.83 2.41
CA LEU A 229 3.73 -17.56 2.91
C LEU A 229 3.74 -17.66 4.44
N ASP A 230 2.64 -17.31 5.07
CA ASP A 230 2.40 -17.40 6.50
C ASP A 230 2.01 -18.83 6.88
N MET A 231 2.88 -19.46 7.67
CA MET A 231 2.69 -20.80 8.22
C MET A 231 1.73 -20.82 9.41
N GLY A 232 1.11 -19.71 9.79
CA GLY A 232 0.05 -19.67 10.79
C GLY A 232 -1.07 -20.66 10.44
N ILE A 233 -1.45 -21.50 11.39
CA ILE A 233 -2.53 -22.49 11.21
C ILE A 233 -3.90 -21.87 11.48
N LEU A 234 -3.91 -20.68 12.10
CA LEU A 234 -5.10 -19.93 12.48
C LEU A 234 -5.37 -18.76 11.51
N ASN A 235 -4.88 -18.89 10.28
CA ASN A 235 -5.15 -17.93 9.22
C ASN A 235 -6.64 -18.01 8.86
N ASN A 236 -7.28 -16.85 8.70
CA ASN A 236 -8.67 -16.75 8.24
C ASN A 236 -8.64 -16.19 6.83
N PHE A 237 -9.26 -16.90 5.89
CA PHE A 237 -9.25 -16.53 4.49
C PHE A 237 -10.50 -15.71 4.14
N GLU A 238 -10.34 -14.70 3.29
CA GLU A 238 -11.47 -13.92 2.79
C GLU A 238 -11.79 -14.26 1.33
N GLU A 239 -13.06 -14.24 0.95
CA GLU A 239 -13.47 -14.27 -0.47
C GLU A 239 -12.79 -13.14 -1.26
N GLY A 240 -12.26 -13.51 -2.43
CA GLY A 240 -11.44 -12.67 -3.29
C GLY A 240 -9.97 -12.55 -2.86
N GLU A 241 -9.57 -13.13 -1.72
CA GLU A 241 -8.17 -13.08 -1.27
C GLU A 241 -7.29 -13.99 -2.13
N TYR A 242 -6.13 -13.46 -2.54
CA TYR A 242 -5.06 -14.24 -3.15
C TYR A 242 -4.27 -14.99 -2.08
N VAL A 243 -4.15 -16.30 -2.26
CA VAL A 243 -3.51 -17.23 -1.32
C VAL A 243 -2.54 -18.14 -2.05
N GLY A 244 -1.62 -18.75 -1.32
CA GLY A 244 -0.85 -19.89 -1.79
C GLY A 244 -1.60 -21.19 -1.50
N TYR A 245 -1.69 -22.07 -2.49
CA TYR A 245 -2.23 -23.42 -2.37
C TYR A 245 -1.12 -24.46 -2.54
N ASN A 246 -1.05 -25.43 -1.63
CA ASN A 246 -0.04 -26.49 -1.68
C ASN A 246 -0.58 -27.74 -2.39
N THR A 247 -0.01 -28.07 -3.55
CA THR A 247 -0.37 -29.26 -4.35
C THR A 247 0.46 -30.50 -3.97
N ASN A 248 0.93 -30.58 -2.72
CA ASN A 248 1.85 -31.59 -2.15
C ASN A 248 3.31 -31.55 -2.62
N ASP A 249 3.58 -31.04 -3.83
CA ASP A 249 4.94 -30.91 -4.38
C ASP A 249 5.41 -29.46 -4.53
N LYS A 250 4.46 -28.52 -4.64
CA LYS A 250 4.74 -27.10 -4.89
C LYS A 250 3.63 -26.18 -4.38
N TYR A 251 3.95 -24.90 -4.32
CA TYR A 251 3.00 -23.85 -3.98
C TYR A 251 2.55 -23.14 -5.25
N VAL A 252 1.25 -22.99 -5.44
CA VAL A 252 0.65 -22.28 -6.58
C VAL A 252 -0.21 -21.12 -6.08
N TYR A 253 -0.39 -20.10 -6.90
CA TYR A 253 -1.33 -19.02 -6.62
C TYR A 253 -2.78 -19.55 -6.73
N ALA A 254 -3.65 -19.10 -5.83
CA ALA A 254 -5.07 -19.42 -5.88
C ALA A 254 -5.89 -18.23 -5.36
N VAL A 255 -7.16 -18.17 -5.76
CA VAL A 255 -8.11 -17.15 -5.29
C VAL A 255 -9.22 -17.83 -4.53
N VAL A 256 -9.55 -17.31 -3.35
CA VAL A 256 -10.67 -17.81 -2.56
C VAL A 256 -11.97 -17.37 -3.20
N VAL A 257 -12.79 -18.32 -3.63
CA VAL A 257 -14.09 -18.06 -4.26
C VAL A 257 -15.19 -18.04 -3.20
N GLU A 258 -15.20 -19.03 -2.32
CA GLU A 258 -16.29 -19.23 -1.35
C GLU A 258 -15.75 -19.92 -0.09
N GLU A 259 -16.21 -19.48 1.08
CA GLU A 259 -16.02 -20.20 2.35
C GLU A 259 -17.18 -21.16 2.59
N LEU A 260 -16.90 -22.46 2.77
CA LEU A 260 -17.95 -23.47 2.95
C LEU A 260 -18.34 -23.63 4.42
N SER A 261 -19.61 -23.44 4.76
CA SER A 261 -20.07 -23.49 6.15
C SER A 261 -19.92 -24.90 6.77
N GLY A 262 -18.87 -25.11 7.56
CA GLY A 262 -18.59 -26.36 8.29
C GLY A 262 -18.80 -26.21 9.80
N HIS A 263 -19.61 -27.09 10.40
CA HIS A 263 -19.96 -27.03 11.84
C HIS A 263 -18.91 -27.65 12.79
N CYS A 264 -17.63 -27.61 12.46
CA CYS A 264 -16.55 -28.04 13.35
C CYS A 264 -15.33 -27.15 13.16
N GLY A 265 -14.50 -26.99 14.20
CA GLY A 265 -13.54 -25.89 14.39
C GLY A 265 -12.58 -25.56 13.23
N ILE A 266 -11.75 -24.53 13.45
CA ILE A 266 -10.91 -23.84 12.44
C ILE A 266 -10.14 -24.81 11.51
N TYR A 267 -9.71 -25.97 12.01
CA TYR A 267 -8.92 -26.97 11.26
C TYR A 267 -9.72 -27.85 10.28
N THR A 268 -11.06 -27.81 10.34
CA THR A 268 -11.95 -28.55 9.43
C THR A 268 -12.66 -27.62 8.45
N GLN A 269 -12.31 -26.34 8.46
CA GLN A 269 -12.87 -25.34 7.55
C GLN A 269 -12.41 -25.62 6.12
N ARG A 270 -13.36 -25.54 5.18
CA ARG A 270 -13.13 -25.84 3.76
C ARG A 270 -13.51 -24.63 2.91
N TYR A 271 -12.83 -24.51 1.78
CA TYR A 271 -12.97 -23.38 0.87
C TYR A 271 -13.07 -23.89 -0.56
N LYS A 272 -13.80 -23.17 -1.41
CA LYS A 272 -13.63 -23.28 -2.86
C LYS A 272 -12.59 -22.28 -3.32
N ILE A 273 -11.62 -22.75 -4.09
CA ILE A 273 -10.57 -21.92 -4.66
C ILE A 273 -10.53 -22.06 -6.18
N GLU A 274 -10.21 -20.95 -6.84
CA GLU A 274 -9.91 -20.93 -8.28
C GLU A 274 -8.40 -21.11 -8.46
N ILE A 275 -8.02 -22.08 -9.31
CA ILE A 275 -6.64 -22.40 -9.67
C ILE A 275 -6.43 -22.40 -11.20
N GLY A 276 -7.26 -21.63 -11.92
CA GLY A 276 -7.18 -21.50 -13.38
C GLY A 276 -7.77 -22.68 -14.16
N GLU A 277 -8.49 -23.59 -13.49
CA GLU A 277 -9.33 -24.63 -14.09
C GLU A 277 -10.76 -24.11 -14.32
N ASP A 278 -11.55 -24.79 -15.16
CA ASP A 278 -12.91 -24.37 -15.53
C ASP A 278 -13.88 -24.29 -14.33
N GLU A 279 -13.66 -25.10 -13.28
CA GLU A 279 -14.48 -25.10 -12.06
C GLU A 279 -13.62 -24.93 -10.79
N PRO A 280 -14.07 -24.13 -9.79
CA PRO A 280 -13.40 -24.01 -8.50
C PRO A 280 -13.34 -25.35 -7.76
N ILE A 281 -12.19 -25.63 -7.15
CA ILE A 281 -11.95 -26.88 -6.41
C ILE A 281 -12.16 -26.68 -4.91
N GLU A 282 -12.60 -27.74 -4.22
CA GLU A 282 -12.82 -27.73 -2.78
C GLU A 282 -11.58 -28.22 -2.00
N VAL A 283 -11.05 -27.38 -1.12
CA VAL A 283 -9.79 -27.63 -0.40
C VAL A 283 -9.93 -27.42 1.11
N SER A 284 -9.01 -28.04 1.85
CA SER A 284 -8.86 -27.85 3.31
C SER A 284 -8.11 -26.56 3.59
N CYS A 285 -8.47 -25.85 4.67
CA CYS A 285 -7.73 -24.67 5.14
C CYS A 285 -6.25 -24.97 5.43
N LEU A 286 -5.91 -26.24 5.73
CA LEU A 286 -4.54 -26.67 6.00
C LEU A 286 -3.62 -26.59 4.78
N ASP A 287 -4.20 -26.68 3.57
CA ASP A 287 -3.48 -26.64 2.30
C ASP A 287 -3.35 -25.21 1.73
N MET A 288 -3.98 -24.21 2.38
CA MET A 288 -4.00 -22.81 1.96
C MET A 288 -3.13 -21.93 2.86
N TYR A 289 -2.47 -20.91 2.29
CA TYR A 289 -1.51 -20.07 3.00
C TYR A 289 -1.71 -18.60 2.62
N GLN A 290 -1.78 -17.71 3.61
CA GLN A 290 -1.83 -16.26 3.36
C GLN A 290 -0.42 -15.73 3.13
N PHE A 291 -0.27 -14.64 2.39
CA PHE A 291 1.00 -13.93 2.32
C PHE A 291 1.18 -13.03 3.55
N LYS A 292 2.35 -13.07 4.18
CA LYS A 292 2.70 -12.28 5.37
C LYS A 292 2.43 -10.80 5.13
N ARG A 293 1.60 -10.19 5.98
CA ARG A 293 1.25 -8.76 5.90
C ARG A 293 2.32 -7.92 6.61
N PRO A 294 2.73 -6.75 6.06
CA PRO A 294 3.66 -5.86 6.76
C PRO A 294 3.06 -5.39 8.07
N LYS A 295 3.83 -5.49 9.16
CA LYS A 295 3.44 -4.93 10.45
C LYS A 295 3.56 -3.41 10.37
N LYS A 296 2.46 -2.68 10.55
CA LYS A 296 2.56 -1.23 10.81
C LYS A 296 3.42 -1.06 12.05
N ALA A 297 4.51 -0.29 11.95
CA ALA A 297 5.32 0.06 13.11
C ALA A 297 4.40 0.75 14.11
N GLN A 298 4.16 0.14 15.27
CA GLN A 298 3.45 0.84 16.33
C GLN A 298 4.40 1.87 16.93
N PRO A 299 3.99 3.15 17.07
CA PRO A 299 4.76 4.11 17.82
C PRO A 299 4.81 3.63 19.27
N GLY A 300 5.98 3.15 19.71
CA GLY A 300 6.23 2.74 21.10
C GLY A 300 6.91 1.39 21.32
N ARG A 301 7.04 0.51 20.31
CA ARG A 301 7.82 -0.75 20.47
C ARG A 301 9.27 -0.56 20.02
N ARG A 302 10.13 -0.10 20.94
CA ARG A 302 11.58 -0.14 20.77
C ARG A 302 12.03 -1.59 20.60
N SER A 303 12.70 -1.87 19.48
CA SER A 303 13.63 -3.01 19.38
C SER A 303 14.84 -2.69 20.25
N CYS A 304 15.27 -3.68 21.03
CA CYS A 304 16.31 -3.52 22.04
C CYS A 304 17.69 -3.37 21.37
N THR A 305 18.13 -2.15 21.14
CA THR A 305 19.56 -1.85 21.01
C THR A 305 19.93 -0.78 22.04
N SER A 306 20.79 -1.18 22.97
CA SER A 306 21.34 -0.36 24.04
C SER A 306 22.22 0.76 23.51
N ALA A 307 21.90 2.01 23.83
CA ALA A 307 22.76 3.00 24.51
C ALA A 307 22.16 4.42 24.38
N GLU A 308 21.83 4.99 25.53
CA GLU A 308 21.76 6.43 25.86
C GLU A 308 21.10 7.40 24.87
N ALA A 309 19.80 7.66 25.10
CA ALA A 309 19.25 9.01 25.00
C ALA A 309 18.09 9.15 25.99
N SER A 310 18.32 9.95 27.04
CA SER A 310 17.33 10.39 28.01
C SER A 310 16.29 11.27 27.32
N CYS A 311 15.00 10.89 27.38
CA CYS A 311 13.90 11.81 27.15
C CYS A 311 12.79 11.53 28.17
N MET A 312 12.19 12.60 28.70
CA MET A 312 11.44 12.60 29.96
C MET A 312 10.09 11.89 29.88
N ASP A 313 9.78 11.14 30.94
CA ASP A 313 8.46 10.53 31.20
C ASP A 313 7.41 11.60 31.52
N LEU A 314 6.25 11.52 30.84
CA LEU A 314 5.05 12.26 31.21
C LEU A 314 4.29 11.49 32.30
N VAL A 315 4.19 12.08 33.50
CA VAL A 315 3.38 11.56 34.60
C VAL A 315 1.91 11.92 34.37
N PRO A 316 0.96 10.97 34.41
CA PRO A 316 -0.46 11.28 34.39
C PRO A 316 -0.88 12.07 35.63
N LEU A 317 -1.59 13.19 35.45
CA LEU A 317 -2.19 13.96 36.55
C LEU A 317 -3.13 13.07 37.37
N ALA A 318 -2.90 13.01 38.68
CA ALA A 318 -3.79 12.35 39.64
C ALA A 318 -5.15 13.07 39.69
N GLY A 319 -6.22 12.40 39.28
CA GLY A 319 -7.59 12.90 39.49
C GLY A 319 -8.65 12.47 38.48
N ALA A 320 -8.30 11.85 37.35
CA ALA A 320 -9.31 11.35 36.41
C ALA A 320 -9.76 9.93 36.78
N VAL A 321 -10.96 9.82 37.34
CA VAL A 321 -11.63 8.55 37.65
C VAL A 321 -11.97 7.82 36.34
N PRO A 322 -11.47 6.60 36.09
CA PRO A 322 -11.84 5.85 34.90
C PRO A 322 -13.23 5.23 35.11
N HIS A 323 -14.19 5.63 34.28
CA HIS A 323 -15.42 4.86 34.13
C HIS A 323 -15.09 3.49 33.52
N SER A 324 -15.32 2.48 34.33
CA SER A 324 -15.30 1.05 34.01
C SER A 324 -15.86 0.75 32.61
N SER A 325 -14.97 0.33 31.71
CA SER A 325 -15.32 -0.59 30.63
C SER A 325 -14.41 -1.82 30.78
N LYS A 326 -15.04 -2.93 31.14
CA LYS A 326 -14.41 -4.26 31.20
C LYS A 326 -13.77 -4.58 29.84
N PRO A 327 -12.61 -5.23 29.79
CA PRO A 327 -12.08 -5.74 28.53
C PRO A 327 -13.01 -6.87 28.06
N SER A 328 -13.80 -6.59 27.03
CA SER A 328 -14.52 -7.62 26.30
C SER A 328 -13.49 -8.45 25.56
N ALA A 329 -13.41 -9.73 25.92
CA ALA A 329 -12.62 -10.73 25.23
C ALA A 329 -13.22 -11.01 23.84
N ALA A 330 -12.96 -10.15 22.86
CA ALA A 330 -13.27 -10.39 21.45
C ALA A 330 -12.57 -9.38 20.51
N SER A 331 -11.33 -8.99 20.79
CA SER A 331 -10.53 -8.25 19.80
C SER A 331 -9.90 -9.26 18.83
N SER A 332 -10.65 -9.62 17.80
CA SER A 332 -10.14 -10.38 16.66
C SER A 332 -9.51 -9.39 15.69
N SER A 333 -8.20 -9.18 15.83
CA SER A 333 -7.39 -8.43 14.87
C SER A 333 -6.87 -9.36 13.79
N SER A 334 -7.02 -8.98 12.52
CA SER A 334 -6.61 -9.70 11.30
C SER A 334 -5.09 -9.82 11.05
N THR A 335 -4.30 -9.88 12.11
CA THR A 335 -3.02 -10.60 12.20
C THR A 335 -2.81 -10.85 13.68
N ARG A 336 -3.01 -12.09 14.17
CA ARG A 336 -2.59 -12.42 15.53
C ARG A 336 -1.08 -12.19 15.61
N SER A 337 -0.70 -11.17 16.36
CA SER A 337 0.69 -10.77 16.62
C SER A 337 1.54 -12.00 16.90
N SER A 338 2.75 -12.08 16.32
CA SER A 338 3.76 -13.03 16.80
C SER A 338 3.86 -12.91 18.33
N PRO A 339 3.87 -14.02 19.08
CA PRO A 339 3.78 -13.97 20.53
C PRO A 339 4.88 -13.11 21.12
N ALA A 340 4.54 -12.35 22.14
CA ALA A 340 5.44 -11.41 22.78
C ALA A 340 6.43 -12.11 23.73
N SER A 341 6.17 -13.36 24.11
CA SER A 341 7.03 -14.14 25.01
C SER A 341 7.03 -15.64 24.67
N VAL A 342 8.05 -16.34 25.20
CA VAL A 342 8.19 -17.80 25.09
C VAL A 342 6.99 -18.52 25.72
N ASP A 343 6.45 -18.02 26.82
CA ASP A 343 5.31 -18.65 27.50
C ASP A 343 4.00 -18.48 26.75
N GLU A 344 3.84 -17.39 25.99
CA GLU A 344 2.71 -17.23 25.07
C GLU A 344 2.85 -18.21 23.89
N ALA A 345 4.04 -18.34 23.32
CA ALA A 345 4.33 -19.31 22.27
C ALA A 345 4.03 -20.76 22.71
N LYS A 346 4.45 -21.15 23.92
CA LYS A 346 4.16 -22.48 24.48
C LYS A 346 2.67 -22.74 24.64
N ARG A 347 1.90 -21.77 25.16
CA ARG A 347 0.45 -21.87 25.29
C ARG A 347 -0.25 -22.00 23.94
N GLU A 348 0.22 -21.26 22.93
CA GLU A 348 -0.30 -21.38 21.56
C GLU A 348 -0.01 -22.76 20.96
N ILE A 349 1.20 -23.29 21.19
CA ILE A 349 1.60 -24.63 20.76
C ILE A 349 0.71 -25.69 21.41
N ASP A 350 0.52 -25.66 22.72
CA ASP A 350 -0.31 -26.64 23.43
C ASP A 350 -1.75 -26.64 22.89
N LYS A 351 -2.35 -25.45 22.77
CA LYS A 351 -3.71 -25.31 22.24
C LYS A 351 -3.82 -25.85 20.81
N CYS A 352 -2.88 -25.49 19.94
CA CYS A 352 -2.87 -26.01 18.57
C CYS A 352 -2.73 -27.54 18.55
N LEU A 353 -1.83 -28.09 19.36
CA LEU A 353 -1.61 -29.54 19.40
C LEU A 353 -2.83 -30.30 19.92
N GLU A 354 -3.54 -29.78 20.93
CA GLU A 354 -4.79 -30.36 21.43
C GLU A 354 -5.82 -30.52 20.31
N ASP A 355 -6.05 -29.46 19.54
CA ASP A 355 -7.00 -29.46 18.43
C ASP A 355 -6.52 -30.36 17.27
N ILE A 356 -5.24 -30.24 16.87
CA ILE A 356 -4.64 -31.04 15.79
C ILE A 356 -4.69 -32.54 16.08
N TRP A 357 -4.54 -32.95 17.33
CA TRP A 357 -4.55 -34.37 17.69
C TRP A 357 -5.93 -35.03 17.53
N THR A 358 -7.01 -34.25 17.45
CA THR A 358 -8.36 -34.74 17.15
C THR A 358 -8.57 -35.10 15.68
N LEU A 359 -7.72 -34.59 14.79
CA LEU A 359 -7.86 -34.76 13.34
C LEU A 359 -7.51 -36.18 12.84
N PRO A 360 -8.05 -36.60 11.67
CA PRO A 360 -7.60 -37.80 10.96
C PRO A 360 -6.10 -37.77 10.65
N GLN A 361 -5.49 -38.92 10.40
CA GLN A 361 -4.03 -39.05 10.27
C GLN A 361 -3.43 -38.15 9.18
N GLU A 362 -4.09 -38.03 8.03
CA GLU A 362 -3.60 -37.23 6.89
C GLU A 362 -3.64 -35.72 7.18
N GLU A 363 -4.79 -35.21 7.63
CA GLU A 363 -4.93 -33.79 8.02
C GLU A 363 -4.07 -33.45 9.24
N ARG A 364 -3.90 -34.38 10.18
CA ARG A 364 -2.98 -34.23 11.31
C ARG A 364 -1.54 -34.06 10.83
N LEU A 365 -1.09 -34.83 9.85
CA LEU A 365 0.27 -34.71 9.31
C LEU A 365 0.50 -33.33 8.68
N LYS A 366 -0.46 -32.84 7.89
CA LYS A 366 -0.42 -31.50 7.28
C LYS A 366 -0.36 -30.41 8.34
N ALA A 367 -1.22 -30.48 9.37
CA ALA A 367 -1.25 -29.51 10.45
C ALA A 367 0.04 -29.51 11.29
N ILE A 368 0.60 -30.69 11.59
CA ILE A 368 1.90 -30.80 12.28
C ILE A 368 3.04 -30.25 11.43
N LYS A 369 3.09 -30.53 10.12
CA LYS A 369 4.06 -29.92 9.19
C LYS A 369 4.00 -28.40 9.27
N ARG A 370 2.79 -27.84 9.21
CA ARG A 370 2.56 -26.40 9.24
C ARG A 370 3.00 -25.78 10.57
N LEU A 371 2.66 -26.42 11.70
CA LEU A 371 3.12 -25.98 13.03
C LEU A 371 4.63 -26.03 13.16
N TYR A 372 5.25 -27.08 12.62
CA TYR A 372 6.70 -27.25 12.59
C TYR A 372 7.38 -26.11 11.83
N LEU A 373 6.93 -25.81 10.61
CA LEU A 373 7.47 -24.71 9.80
C LEU A 373 7.20 -23.34 10.43
N ARG A 374 6.06 -23.14 11.10
CA ARG A 374 5.72 -21.88 11.78
C ARG A 374 6.73 -21.48 12.84
N TRP A 375 7.23 -22.47 13.60
CA TRP A 375 8.15 -22.26 14.72
C TRP A 375 9.61 -22.49 14.37
N HIS A 376 9.90 -23.00 13.16
CA HIS A 376 11.25 -23.27 12.73
C HIS A 376 12.15 -22.01 12.78
N PRO A 377 13.39 -22.09 13.30
CA PRO A 377 14.29 -20.94 13.40
C PRO A 377 14.54 -20.23 12.06
N ASP A 378 14.77 -20.99 10.97
CA ASP A 378 15.00 -20.41 9.63
C ASP A 378 13.81 -19.62 9.07
N LYS A 379 12.58 -19.88 9.55
CA LYS A 379 11.37 -19.14 9.16
C LYS A 379 11.15 -17.86 9.98
N ASN A 380 11.90 -17.69 11.07
CA ASN A 380 11.75 -16.60 12.04
C ASN A 380 13.11 -15.93 12.35
N PRO A 381 13.81 -15.38 11.35
CA PRO A 381 15.14 -14.80 11.55
C PRO A 381 15.13 -13.55 12.46
N ASP A 382 14.00 -12.87 12.56
CA ASP A 382 13.87 -11.63 13.35
C ASP A 382 13.76 -11.88 14.86
N CYS A 383 13.44 -13.11 15.28
CA CYS A 383 13.27 -13.49 16.69
C CYS A 383 13.88 -14.87 17.01
N PRO A 384 15.21 -15.06 16.82
CA PRO A 384 15.84 -16.37 16.82
C PRO A 384 15.74 -17.11 18.17
N HIS A 385 15.86 -16.38 19.28
CA HIS A 385 15.76 -16.97 20.62
C HIS A 385 14.34 -17.51 20.91
N LEU A 386 13.32 -16.73 20.60
CA LEU A 386 11.92 -17.13 20.79
C LEU A 386 11.59 -18.35 19.92
N ALA A 387 11.96 -18.31 18.63
CA ALA A 387 11.71 -19.39 17.69
C ALA A 387 12.40 -20.68 18.12
N THR A 388 13.68 -20.61 18.52
CA THR A 388 14.44 -21.78 18.96
C THR A 388 13.83 -22.45 20.19
N GLU A 389 13.46 -21.69 21.21
CA GLU A 389 12.86 -22.25 22.43
C GLU A 389 11.44 -22.79 22.18
N ALA A 390 10.63 -22.09 21.39
CA ALA A 390 9.31 -22.57 20.98
C ALA A 390 9.41 -23.86 20.15
N PHE A 391 10.37 -23.94 19.24
CA PHE A 391 10.60 -25.13 18.40
C PHE A 391 11.09 -26.34 19.19
N LYS A 392 12.01 -26.16 20.14
CA LYS A 392 12.40 -27.22 21.08
C LYS A 392 11.21 -27.72 21.88
N TYR A 393 10.40 -26.80 22.40
CA TYR A 393 9.20 -27.15 23.16
C TYR A 393 8.20 -27.94 22.31
N LEU A 394 7.93 -27.48 21.08
CA LEU A 394 7.06 -28.16 20.12
C LEU A 394 7.51 -29.62 19.89
N ASN A 395 8.79 -29.84 19.59
CA ASN A 395 9.33 -31.18 19.36
C ASN A 395 9.15 -32.08 20.59
N ASN A 396 9.49 -31.58 21.79
CA ASN A 396 9.33 -32.33 23.03
C ASN A 396 7.85 -32.70 23.27
N ARG A 397 6.93 -31.76 23.04
CA ARG A 397 5.49 -31.97 23.25
C ARG A 397 4.90 -32.98 22.28
N ILE A 398 5.33 -32.96 21.01
CA ILE A 398 4.95 -33.96 20.02
C ILE A 398 5.43 -35.36 20.46
N GLU A 399 6.66 -35.50 20.96
CA GLU A 399 7.17 -36.78 21.47
C GLU A 399 6.42 -37.25 22.73
N GLU A 400 6.07 -36.36 23.65
CA GLU A 400 5.24 -36.69 24.81
C GLU A 400 3.86 -37.23 24.41
N LEU A 401 3.19 -36.57 23.46
CA LEU A 401 1.87 -36.98 22.97
C LEU A 401 1.91 -38.33 22.23
N LYS A 402 3.02 -38.65 21.56
CA LYS A 402 3.27 -40.00 21.00
C LYS A 402 3.39 -41.05 22.11
N ASN A 403 4.18 -40.77 23.14
CA ASN A 403 4.51 -41.73 24.21
C ASN A 403 3.40 -41.87 25.27
N GLY A 404 2.55 -40.85 25.44
CA GLY A 404 1.58 -40.74 26.53
C GLY A 404 0.31 -41.60 26.40
N LYS A 405 -0.02 -42.16 25.22
CA LYS A 405 -1.19 -43.04 25.05
C LYS A 405 -1.02 -44.46 25.62
N GLY A 406 0.15 -44.81 26.17
CA GLY A 406 0.43 -46.13 26.75
C GLY A 406 0.09 -46.32 28.24
N LYS A 407 -0.44 -45.31 28.95
CA LYS A 407 -0.73 -45.38 30.40
C LYS A 407 -2.21 -45.20 30.74
N GLY A 408 -3.09 -45.95 30.07
CA GLY A 408 -4.48 -46.14 30.48
C GLY A 408 -4.76 -47.62 30.71
N LYS A 409 -4.96 -48.03 31.97
CA LYS A 409 -5.44 -49.37 32.31
C LYS A 409 -6.90 -49.50 31.89
N THR A 410 -7.17 -50.24 30.81
CA THR A 410 -8.37 -51.07 30.67
C THR A 410 -8.11 -52.16 29.64
N ALA A 411 -8.35 -53.40 30.06
CA ALA A 411 -8.26 -54.59 29.22
C ALA A 411 -9.37 -54.57 28.16
N GLY A 412 -9.02 -54.97 26.94
CA GLY A 412 -9.96 -55.40 25.91
C GLY A 412 -10.37 -54.34 24.89
N SER A 413 -9.55 -54.15 23.84
CA SER A 413 -10.02 -54.06 22.45
C SER A 413 -8.81 -53.94 21.52
N THR A 414 -8.66 -54.93 20.63
CA THR A 414 -7.62 -54.99 19.60
C THR A 414 -8.00 -54.06 18.46
N HIS A 415 -7.58 -52.79 18.54
CA HIS A 415 -7.41 -51.95 17.36
C HIS A 415 -6.04 -51.27 17.43
N SER A 416 -5.11 -51.76 16.60
CA SER A 416 -3.81 -51.15 16.40
C SER A 416 -3.97 -49.76 15.79
N SER A 417 -4.01 -48.72 16.63
CA SER A 417 -3.78 -47.34 16.23
C SER A 417 -2.34 -47.25 15.73
N ARG A 418 -2.14 -47.35 14.40
CA ARG A 418 -0.85 -47.16 13.73
C ARG A 418 -0.26 -45.81 14.15
N SER A 419 0.79 -45.87 14.97
CA SER A 419 1.54 -44.71 15.47
C SER A 419 1.97 -43.81 14.31
N SER A 420 1.57 -42.53 14.33
CA SER A 420 1.97 -41.52 13.35
C SER A 420 3.44 -41.12 13.60
N ASN A 421 4.39 -41.81 12.95
CA ASN A 421 5.82 -41.53 13.06
C ASN A 421 6.20 -40.27 12.25
N PHE A 422 6.05 -39.09 12.85
CA PHE A 422 6.42 -37.81 12.23
C PHE A 422 7.93 -37.66 11.97
N SER A 423 8.77 -38.37 12.72
CA SER A 423 10.23 -38.22 12.68
C SER A 423 10.85 -38.51 11.31
N HIS A 424 10.19 -39.34 10.50
CA HIS A 424 10.61 -39.63 9.12
C HIS A 424 10.48 -38.40 8.19
N PHE A 425 9.63 -37.43 8.53
CA PHE A 425 9.39 -36.23 7.71
C PHE A 425 10.22 -35.02 8.13
N TYR A 426 10.83 -35.03 9.32
CA TYR A 426 11.56 -33.87 9.84
C TYR A 426 12.74 -33.46 8.95
N GLU A 427 13.47 -34.42 8.39
CA GLU A 427 14.58 -34.11 7.47
C GLU A 427 14.09 -33.36 6.22
N GLN A 428 12.94 -33.76 5.68
CA GLN A 428 12.31 -33.11 4.54
C GLN A 428 11.86 -31.69 4.90
N TRP A 429 11.17 -31.51 6.02
CA TRP A 429 10.66 -30.20 6.45
C TRP A 429 11.78 -29.22 6.82
N GLU A 430 12.86 -29.73 7.40
CA GLU A 430 14.06 -28.96 7.70
C GLU A 430 14.75 -28.50 6.41
N LYS A 431 14.86 -29.38 5.39
CA LYS A 431 15.38 -29.00 4.07
C LYS A 431 14.51 -27.91 3.42
N GLU A 432 13.20 -28.04 3.51
CA GLU A 432 12.22 -27.07 3.01
C GLU A 432 12.36 -25.71 3.70
N ALA A 433 12.47 -25.66 5.03
CA ALA A 433 12.69 -24.43 5.77
C ALA A 433 13.98 -23.71 5.36
N ARG A 434 15.09 -24.46 5.19
CA ARG A 434 16.36 -23.93 4.69
C ARG A 434 16.26 -23.39 3.26
N GLN A 435 15.59 -24.11 2.36
CA GLN A 435 15.43 -23.68 0.97
C GLN A 435 14.66 -22.35 0.89
N HIS A 436 13.57 -22.21 1.65
CA HIS A 436 12.80 -20.98 1.71
C HIS A 436 13.65 -19.79 2.19
N ARG A 437 14.43 -19.98 3.26
CA ARG A 437 15.34 -18.94 3.77
C ARG A 437 16.40 -18.56 2.75
N ASN A 438 17.07 -19.54 2.14
CA ASN A 438 18.13 -19.30 1.17
C ASN A 438 17.62 -18.53 -0.06
N SER A 439 16.40 -18.83 -0.51
CA SER A 439 15.77 -18.17 -1.65
C SER A 439 15.43 -16.72 -1.33
N ARG A 440 14.84 -16.45 -0.15
CA ARG A 440 14.64 -15.09 0.36
C ARG A 440 15.96 -14.32 0.45
N GLU A 441 16.98 -14.89 1.09
CA GLU A 441 18.28 -14.23 1.26
C GLU A 441 18.94 -13.93 -0.09
N ARG A 442 18.82 -14.82 -1.08
CA ARG A 442 19.30 -14.58 -2.44
C ARG A 442 18.58 -13.39 -3.08
N PHE A 443 17.27 -13.31 -2.97
CA PHE A 443 16.47 -12.21 -3.53
C PHE A 443 16.74 -10.87 -2.81
N SER A 444 16.86 -10.87 -1.48
CA SER A 444 17.18 -9.65 -0.70
C SER A 444 18.58 -9.09 -0.99
N ARG A 445 19.51 -9.86 -1.57
CA ARG A 445 20.83 -9.35 -1.97
C ARG A 445 20.78 -8.46 -3.20
N THR A 446 19.78 -8.64 -4.07
CA THR A 446 19.63 -7.88 -5.31
C THR A 446 18.57 -6.79 -5.23
N ASN A 447 17.71 -6.82 -4.21
CA ASN A 447 16.56 -5.92 -4.07
C ASN A 447 16.54 -5.26 -2.68
N ASN A 448 16.25 -3.96 -2.63
CA ASN A 448 16.26 -3.17 -1.39
C ASN A 448 15.12 -3.50 -0.41
N SER A 449 14.11 -4.27 -0.83
CA SER A 449 12.97 -4.63 0.01
C SER A 449 12.42 -6.02 -0.36
N TYR A 450 12.12 -6.82 0.67
CA TYR A 450 11.47 -8.14 0.56
C TYR A 450 10.07 -8.08 1.18
N ASN A 451 9.08 -7.72 0.36
CA ASN A 451 7.68 -7.68 0.76
C ASN A 451 6.80 -8.05 -0.44
N PHE A 452 6.09 -9.17 -0.34
CA PHE A 452 5.24 -9.68 -1.42
C PHE A 452 4.26 -8.63 -1.94
N TRP A 453 3.60 -7.90 -1.04
CA TRP A 453 2.54 -6.96 -1.37
C TRP A 453 3.03 -5.68 -2.04
N THR A 454 4.27 -5.24 -1.79
CA THR A 454 4.85 -4.08 -2.48
C THR A 454 5.34 -4.45 -3.88
N HIS A 455 5.69 -5.71 -4.11
CA HIS A 455 6.10 -6.20 -5.43
C HIS A 455 4.90 -6.64 -6.30
N ASN A 456 3.75 -6.90 -5.69
CA ASN A 456 2.53 -7.35 -6.36
C ASN A 456 1.34 -6.42 -6.01
N GLU A 457 1.48 -5.12 -6.30
CA GLU A 457 0.46 -4.09 -6.01
C GLU A 457 -0.89 -4.34 -6.69
N ASN A 458 -0.85 -5.09 -7.79
CA ASN A 458 -1.98 -5.52 -8.59
C ASN A 458 -2.79 -6.67 -7.99
N VAL A 459 -2.28 -7.33 -6.95
CA VAL A 459 -2.99 -8.41 -6.26
C VAL A 459 -4.00 -7.81 -5.27
N PRO A 460 -5.31 -8.08 -5.42
CA PRO A 460 -6.32 -7.60 -4.48
C PRO A 460 -6.00 -8.04 -3.05
N ARG A 461 -6.12 -7.10 -2.10
CA ARG A 461 -5.84 -7.35 -0.68
C ARG A 461 -7.04 -7.00 0.19
N PRO A 462 -8.08 -7.84 0.26
CA PRO A 462 -9.27 -7.57 1.08
C PRO A 462 -8.95 -7.15 2.52
N ASN A 463 -9.67 -6.13 3.00
CA ASN A 463 -9.64 -5.68 4.39
C ASN A 463 -11.07 -5.48 4.92
N LYS A 464 -11.68 -6.58 5.37
CA LYS A 464 -13.05 -6.56 5.89
C LYS A 464 -13.21 -5.68 7.14
N GLU A 465 -12.24 -5.66 8.05
CA GLU A 465 -12.33 -4.87 9.28
C GLU A 465 -12.43 -3.36 8.99
N GLU A 466 -11.57 -2.87 8.09
CA GLU A 466 -11.59 -1.47 7.71
C GLU A 466 -12.86 -1.16 6.89
N ALA A 467 -13.26 -2.04 5.96
CA ALA A 467 -14.53 -1.91 5.26
C ALA A 467 -15.72 -1.77 6.23
N GLN A 468 -15.78 -2.61 7.26
CA GLN A 468 -16.79 -2.53 8.32
C GLN A 468 -16.73 -1.23 9.10
N ARG A 469 -15.53 -0.74 9.43
CA ARG A 469 -15.34 0.54 10.11
C ARG A 469 -15.91 1.70 9.29
N TRP A 470 -15.66 1.71 7.97
CA TRP A 470 -16.18 2.72 7.06
C TRP A 470 -17.69 2.61 6.87
N CYS A 471 -18.25 1.40 6.75
CA CYS A 471 -19.71 1.18 6.73
C CYS A 471 -20.39 1.70 7.99
N ARG A 472 -19.80 1.46 9.18
CA ARG A 472 -20.34 2.00 10.44
C ARG A 472 -20.43 3.52 10.41
N GLN A 473 -19.40 4.22 9.91
CA GLN A 473 -19.45 5.67 9.79
C GLN A 473 -20.48 6.11 8.75
N ALA A 474 -20.54 5.45 7.59
CA ALA A 474 -21.54 5.74 6.56
C ALA A 474 -22.98 5.64 7.10
N ARG A 475 -23.25 4.61 7.92
CA ARG A 475 -24.55 4.42 8.58
C ARG A 475 -24.85 5.53 9.60
N CYS A 476 -23.87 5.94 10.40
CA CYS A 476 -24.00 7.07 11.31
C CYS A 476 -24.32 8.38 10.55
N ASP A 477 -23.61 8.65 9.46
CA ASP A 477 -23.81 9.85 8.64
C ASP A 477 -25.21 9.86 7.99
N LEU A 478 -25.69 8.71 7.53
CA LEU A 478 -27.04 8.58 6.98
C LEU A 478 -28.13 8.81 8.05
N ASN A 479 -27.94 8.25 9.25
CA ASN A 479 -28.84 8.51 10.38
C ASN A 479 -28.83 9.99 10.78
N ALA A 480 -27.67 10.65 10.72
CA ALA A 480 -27.55 12.08 10.98
C ALA A 480 -28.22 12.93 9.89
N ALA A 481 -28.24 12.48 8.63
CA ALA A 481 -28.98 13.13 7.54
C ALA A 481 -30.50 13.02 7.75
N HIS A 482 -30.98 11.86 8.18
CA HIS A 482 -32.39 11.62 8.46
C HIS A 482 -32.94 12.57 9.54
N ASN A 483 -32.12 12.94 10.51
CA ASN A 483 -32.51 13.88 11.58
C ASN A 483 -32.76 15.31 11.09
N ASP A 484 -32.22 15.69 9.93
CA ASP A 484 -32.37 17.04 9.36
C ASP A 484 -33.64 17.20 8.51
N ILE A 485 -34.36 16.11 8.25
CA ILE A 485 -35.59 16.13 7.44
C ILE A 485 -36.62 17.09 8.06
N GLY A 486 -37.16 17.99 7.24
CA GLY A 486 -38.19 18.94 7.65
C GLY A 486 -37.71 20.05 8.58
N ARG A 487 -36.39 20.24 8.75
CA ARG A 487 -35.80 21.29 9.62
C ARG A 487 -35.37 22.56 8.87
N ALA A 488 -35.79 22.73 7.62
CA ALA A 488 -35.36 23.82 6.74
C ALA A 488 -33.83 23.90 6.54
N SER A 489 -33.17 22.74 6.56
CA SER A 489 -31.73 22.55 6.38
C SER A 489 -31.47 21.47 5.33
N THR A 490 -32.18 21.55 4.21
CA THR A 490 -32.14 20.56 3.11
C THR A 490 -30.74 20.37 2.56
N GLU A 491 -29.96 21.45 2.46
CA GLU A 491 -28.57 21.43 2.02
C GLU A 491 -27.68 20.57 2.93
N TRP A 492 -27.91 20.62 4.26
CA TRP A 492 -27.17 19.80 5.22
C TRP A 492 -27.59 18.33 5.18
N CYS A 493 -28.89 18.06 4.98
CA CYS A 493 -29.39 16.71 4.76
C CYS A 493 -28.70 16.08 3.53
N LEU A 494 -28.71 16.78 2.40
CA LEU A 494 -28.10 16.33 1.14
C LEU A 494 -26.58 16.19 1.23
N PHE A 495 -25.89 17.08 1.96
CA PHE A 495 -24.46 16.97 2.20
C PHE A 495 -24.11 15.74 3.05
N LYS A 496 -24.85 15.48 4.13
CA LYS A 496 -24.64 14.28 4.95
C LYS A 496 -24.94 12.99 4.18
N ILE A 497 -25.92 13.01 3.28
CA ILE A 497 -26.16 11.90 2.33
C ILE A 497 -24.95 11.69 1.42
N HIS A 498 -24.38 12.76 0.85
CA HIS A 498 -23.15 12.64 0.05
C HIS A 498 -22.04 11.96 0.86
N GLN A 499 -21.82 12.41 2.10
CA GLN A 499 -20.81 11.86 3.01
C GLN A 499 -21.04 10.40 3.37
N ALA A 500 -22.30 9.98 3.55
CA ALA A 500 -22.66 8.58 3.78
C ALA A 500 -22.35 7.71 2.56
N VAL A 501 -22.75 8.16 1.36
CA VAL A 501 -22.56 7.43 0.10
C VAL A 501 -21.08 7.28 -0.24
N GLU A 502 -20.30 8.35 -0.09
CA GLU A 502 -18.84 8.34 -0.31
C GLU A 502 -18.15 7.31 0.59
N LYS A 503 -18.45 7.33 1.89
CA LYS A 503 -17.85 6.37 2.84
C LYS A 503 -18.29 4.94 2.60
N ALA A 504 -19.54 4.73 2.16
CA ALA A 504 -20.02 3.41 1.78
C ALA A 504 -19.25 2.86 0.57
N LEU A 505 -19.06 3.66 -0.47
CA LEU A 505 -18.29 3.26 -1.65
C LEU A 505 -16.82 2.99 -1.30
N ILE A 506 -16.22 3.81 -0.43
CA ILE A 506 -14.87 3.57 0.10
C ILE A 506 -14.81 2.25 0.88
N ALA A 507 -15.84 1.89 1.66
CA ALA A 507 -15.90 0.61 2.33
C ALA A 507 -15.85 -0.58 1.34
N ALA A 508 -16.55 -0.48 0.21
CA ALA A 508 -16.49 -1.50 -0.83
C ALA A 508 -15.09 -1.63 -1.45
N HIS A 509 -14.37 -0.52 -1.64
CA HIS A 509 -12.96 -0.55 -2.04
C HIS A 509 -12.07 -1.24 -1.01
N TYR A 510 -12.22 -0.93 0.29
CA TYR A 510 -11.49 -1.64 1.34
C TYR A 510 -11.80 -3.14 1.34
N LYS A 511 -13.05 -3.54 1.08
CA LYS A 511 -13.41 -4.96 1.03
C LYS A 511 -12.72 -5.70 -0.12
N ARG A 512 -12.50 -5.05 -1.26
CA ARG A 512 -11.84 -5.66 -2.42
C ARG A 512 -10.30 -5.54 -2.38
N ASP A 513 -9.81 -4.32 -2.25
CA ASP A 513 -8.39 -3.98 -2.46
C ASP A 513 -7.64 -3.69 -1.16
N GLY A 514 -8.37 -3.45 -0.06
CA GLY A 514 -7.80 -3.12 1.26
C GLY A 514 -7.14 -1.76 1.35
N GLN A 515 -7.28 -0.95 0.32
CA GLN A 515 -6.70 0.39 0.22
C GLN A 515 -7.79 1.45 0.10
N HIS A 516 -7.44 2.66 0.52
CA HIS A 516 -8.29 3.82 0.28
C HIS A 516 -8.21 4.18 -1.21
N PRO A 517 -9.34 4.42 -1.90
CA PRO A 517 -9.30 4.85 -3.29
C PRO A 517 -8.67 6.25 -3.40
N THR A 518 -7.94 6.52 -4.48
CA THR A 518 -7.46 7.87 -4.78
C THR A 518 -8.65 8.82 -4.95
N SER A 519 -8.52 10.07 -4.48
CA SER A 519 -9.58 11.08 -4.45
C SER A 519 -10.35 11.14 -5.78
N THR A 520 -11.58 10.64 -5.77
CA THR A 520 -12.44 10.50 -6.95
C THR A 520 -13.89 10.80 -6.55
N SER A 521 -14.67 11.36 -7.47
CA SER A 521 -16.07 11.67 -7.20
C SER A 521 -16.88 10.39 -6.90
N ILE A 522 -17.97 10.50 -6.14
CA ILE A 522 -18.88 9.38 -5.86
C ILE A 522 -19.41 8.68 -7.12
N SER A 523 -19.49 9.37 -8.27
CA SER A 523 -19.87 8.77 -9.56
C SER A 523 -18.78 7.85 -10.11
N ALA A 524 -17.52 8.28 -10.02
CA ALA A 524 -16.38 7.47 -10.46
C ALA A 524 -16.17 6.27 -9.53
N LEU A 525 -16.29 6.48 -8.21
CA LEU A 525 -16.27 5.41 -7.21
C LEU A 525 -17.37 4.38 -7.47
N ALA A 526 -18.62 4.81 -7.66
CA ALA A 526 -19.72 3.89 -7.95
C ALA A 526 -19.50 3.11 -9.25
N GLN A 527 -18.97 3.75 -10.30
CA GLN A 527 -18.62 3.06 -11.55
C GLN A 527 -17.55 2.00 -11.33
N GLY A 528 -16.51 2.30 -10.56
CA GLY A 528 -15.49 1.32 -10.18
C GLY A 528 -16.11 0.16 -9.40
N VAL A 529 -16.78 0.45 -8.29
CA VAL A 529 -17.41 -0.54 -7.39
C VAL A 529 -18.43 -1.43 -8.10
N SER A 530 -19.12 -0.91 -9.12
CA SER A 530 -20.10 -1.68 -9.91
C SER A 530 -19.50 -2.91 -10.63
N LEU A 531 -18.19 -2.93 -10.81
CA LEU A 531 -17.48 -4.02 -11.46
C LEU A 531 -17.10 -5.15 -10.49
N TYR A 532 -17.26 -4.96 -9.18
CA TYR A 532 -16.70 -5.89 -8.18
C TYR A 532 -17.60 -7.09 -7.96
N ASN A 533 -18.91 -6.90 -8.10
CA ASN A 533 -19.90 -7.94 -7.89
C ASN A 533 -21.16 -7.63 -8.70
N LEU A 534 -21.87 -8.66 -9.15
CA LEU A 534 -23.12 -8.54 -9.89
C LEU A 534 -24.17 -7.71 -9.15
N GLN A 535 -24.27 -7.84 -7.82
CA GLN A 535 -25.23 -7.07 -7.00
C GLN A 535 -24.95 -5.56 -7.02
N LEU A 536 -23.68 -5.16 -7.21
CA LEU A 536 -23.27 -3.75 -7.17
C LEU A 536 -23.44 -3.03 -8.52
N ARG A 537 -23.87 -3.73 -9.59
CA ARG A 537 -24.05 -3.13 -10.91
C ARG A 537 -25.08 -1.99 -10.95
N VAL A 538 -25.98 -1.95 -9.97
CA VAL A 538 -27.02 -0.92 -9.84
C VAL A 538 -26.50 0.40 -9.26
N LEU A 539 -25.35 0.39 -8.56
CA LEU A 539 -24.84 1.54 -7.82
C LEU A 539 -24.64 2.81 -8.66
N PRO A 540 -24.12 2.78 -9.90
CA PRO A 540 -23.96 3.99 -10.71
C PRO A 540 -25.30 4.69 -10.99
N GLN A 541 -26.37 3.92 -11.19
CA GLN A 541 -27.72 4.46 -11.43
C GLN A 541 -28.28 5.09 -10.15
N MET A 542 -28.07 4.45 -9.00
CA MET A 542 -28.48 4.99 -7.70
C MET A 542 -27.76 6.31 -7.40
N VAL A 543 -26.45 6.40 -7.64
CA VAL A 543 -25.68 7.64 -7.47
C VAL A 543 -26.12 8.72 -8.46
N ALA A 544 -26.41 8.37 -9.71
CA ALA A 544 -26.95 9.33 -10.67
C ALA A 544 -28.28 9.92 -10.19
N LYS A 545 -29.18 9.09 -9.66
CA LYS A 545 -30.45 9.54 -9.09
C LYS A 545 -30.26 10.42 -7.86
N LEU A 546 -29.34 10.08 -6.95
CA LEU A 546 -29.01 10.94 -5.80
C LEU A 546 -28.55 12.33 -6.24
N LYS A 547 -27.74 12.42 -7.31
CA LYS A 547 -27.31 13.71 -7.86
C LYS A 547 -28.47 14.51 -8.45
N THR A 548 -29.45 13.85 -9.08
CA THR A 548 -30.67 14.54 -9.56
C THR A 548 -31.54 15.08 -8.41
N LEU A 549 -31.44 14.46 -7.23
CA LEU A 549 -32.12 14.91 -6.00
C LEU A 549 -31.34 16.00 -5.25
N GLY A 550 -30.23 16.50 -5.81
CA GLY A 550 -29.45 17.61 -5.24
C GLY A 550 -28.26 17.20 -4.37
N VAL A 551 -27.96 15.90 -4.24
CA VAL A 551 -26.78 15.42 -3.49
C VAL A 551 -25.50 15.80 -4.21
N ASP A 552 -24.69 16.65 -3.57
CA ASP A 552 -23.41 17.13 -4.11
C ASP A 552 -22.47 17.55 -2.97
N ALA A 553 -21.16 17.35 -3.13
CA ALA A 553 -20.17 17.73 -2.11
C ALA A 553 -20.01 19.25 -1.96
N LYS A 554 -20.23 20.03 -3.02
CA LYS A 554 -19.84 21.43 -3.11
C LYS A 554 -21.04 22.36 -3.23
N LYS A 555 -22.03 22.02 -4.06
CA LYS A 555 -23.24 22.83 -4.24
C LYS A 555 -24.05 22.95 -2.95
N THR A 556 -24.06 21.92 -2.11
CA THR A 556 -24.75 21.95 -0.80
C THR A 556 -24.08 22.87 0.23
N GLN A 557 -22.83 23.32 -0.01
CA GLN A 557 -22.05 24.04 0.99
C GLN A 557 -21.68 25.47 0.60
N TYR A 558 -21.34 25.72 -0.68
CA TYR A 558 -20.72 27.00 -1.05
C TYR A 558 -21.61 27.86 -1.96
N PRO A 559 -21.89 29.14 -1.60
CA PRO A 559 -22.68 30.06 -2.42
C PRO A 559 -22.16 30.28 -3.84
N LYS A 560 -20.85 30.17 -4.08
CA LYS A 560 -20.24 30.38 -5.41
C LYS A 560 -20.73 29.41 -6.50
N TYR A 561 -21.37 28.30 -6.12
CA TYR A 561 -21.95 27.35 -7.08
C TYR A 561 -23.42 27.65 -7.40
N HIS A 562 -23.96 28.76 -6.89
CA HIS A 562 -25.32 29.23 -7.12
C HIS A 562 -25.32 30.63 -7.73
N PRO A 563 -26.33 31.00 -8.54
CA PRO A 563 -26.45 32.35 -9.06
C PRO A 563 -26.62 33.35 -7.92
N ALA A 564 -25.83 34.45 -7.92
CA ALA A 564 -26.03 35.52 -6.94
C ALA A 564 -27.46 36.08 -7.02
N PRO A 565 -28.13 36.37 -5.89
CA PRO A 565 -27.62 36.40 -4.51
C PRO A 565 -27.84 35.11 -3.69
N HIS A 566 -28.23 34.01 -4.33
CA HIS A 566 -28.71 32.81 -3.63
C HIS A 566 -27.62 32.09 -2.82
N ILE A 567 -28.05 31.48 -1.72
CA ILE A 567 -27.22 30.60 -0.87
C ILE A 567 -27.71 29.15 -0.92
N PRO A 568 -26.88 28.15 -0.59
CA PRO A 568 -27.28 26.74 -0.65
C PRO A 568 -28.59 26.42 0.08
N ASN A 569 -28.82 27.02 1.26
CA ASN A 569 -30.04 26.80 2.04
C ASN A 569 -31.35 27.10 1.29
N GLU A 570 -31.31 27.97 0.28
CA GLU A 570 -32.49 28.41 -0.49
C GLU A 570 -32.67 27.66 -1.81
N GLN A 571 -31.75 26.76 -2.17
CA GLN A 571 -31.66 26.22 -3.55
C GLN A 571 -32.09 24.76 -3.68
N PHE A 572 -32.43 24.09 -2.58
CA PHE A 572 -32.84 22.69 -2.60
C PHE A 572 -34.28 22.53 -2.09
N GLU A 573 -35.06 21.73 -2.82
CA GLU A 573 -36.45 21.45 -2.46
C GLU A 573 -36.51 20.43 -1.33
N SER A 574 -37.24 20.74 -0.27
CA SER A 574 -37.41 19.85 0.89
C SER A 574 -38.13 18.53 0.54
N GLU A 575 -38.91 18.51 -0.54
CA GLU A 575 -39.58 17.30 -1.05
C GLU A 575 -38.58 16.21 -1.47
N ASN A 576 -37.36 16.60 -1.85
CA ASN A 576 -36.31 15.66 -2.26
C ASN A 576 -35.60 14.98 -1.09
N GLU A 577 -35.73 15.48 0.15
CA GLU A 577 -35.03 14.97 1.33
C GLU A 577 -35.33 13.48 1.57
N MET A 578 -36.62 13.14 1.64
CA MET A 578 -37.03 11.76 1.93
C MET A 578 -36.69 10.81 0.79
N ALA A 579 -36.83 11.26 -0.46
CA ALA A 579 -36.44 10.48 -1.64
C ALA A 579 -34.92 10.22 -1.65
N ALA A 580 -34.10 11.22 -1.31
CA ALA A 580 -32.65 11.10 -1.26
C ALA A 580 -32.20 10.17 -0.13
N VAL A 581 -32.80 10.28 1.07
CA VAL A 581 -32.48 9.40 2.20
C VAL A 581 -32.86 7.95 1.88
N ASN A 582 -34.03 7.71 1.28
CA ASN A 582 -34.45 6.36 0.90
C ASN A 582 -33.49 5.76 -0.15
N GLN A 583 -33.10 6.54 -1.16
CA GLN A 583 -32.18 6.08 -2.20
C GLN A 583 -30.77 5.80 -1.64
N ALA A 584 -30.29 6.61 -0.70
CA ALA A 584 -29.00 6.42 -0.04
C ALA A 584 -29.02 5.22 0.92
N SER A 585 -30.15 4.97 1.59
CA SER A 585 -30.35 3.80 2.44
C SER A 585 -30.31 2.49 1.64
N GLU A 586 -30.95 2.47 0.46
CA GLU A 586 -30.89 1.33 -0.47
C GLU A 586 -29.45 1.07 -0.93
N LEU A 587 -28.74 2.13 -1.38
CA LEU A 587 -27.34 2.03 -1.78
C LEU A 587 -26.45 1.49 -0.66
N LEU A 588 -26.61 2.01 0.56
CA LEU A 588 -25.85 1.54 1.72
C LEU A 588 -26.21 0.10 2.07
N GLY A 589 -27.46 -0.32 1.88
CA GLY A 589 -27.91 -1.70 2.05
C GLY A 589 -27.20 -2.67 1.11
N GLU A 590 -27.09 -2.35 -0.18
CA GLU A 590 -26.35 -3.17 -1.17
C GLU A 590 -24.87 -3.31 -0.80
N ILE A 591 -24.25 -2.21 -0.36
CA ILE A 591 -22.84 -2.20 0.06
C ILE A 591 -22.65 -2.96 1.37
N GLU A 592 -23.54 -2.77 2.36
CA GLU A 592 -23.48 -3.52 3.61
C GLU A 592 -23.69 -5.01 3.36
N ALA A 593 -24.60 -5.41 2.46
CA ALA A 593 -24.74 -6.79 2.06
C ALA A 593 -23.40 -7.32 1.51
N TYR A 594 -22.78 -6.62 0.56
CA TYR A 594 -21.47 -7.00 0.03
C TYR A 594 -20.34 -7.07 1.09
N VAL A 595 -20.27 -6.09 2.00
CA VAL A 595 -19.20 -6.01 3.02
C VAL A 595 -19.41 -6.99 4.17
N MET A 596 -20.68 -7.17 4.57
CA MET A 596 -21.07 -7.95 5.74
C MET A 596 -21.42 -9.39 5.40
N PHE A 597 -21.52 -9.75 4.12
CA PHE A 597 -21.79 -11.12 3.72
C PHE A 597 -20.83 -12.08 4.44
N LYS A 598 -21.45 -12.98 5.20
CA LYS A 598 -20.95 -14.24 5.73
C LYS A 598 -22.10 -15.19 5.39
N TYR A 599 -21.87 -16.15 4.51
CA TYR A 599 -22.83 -17.24 4.35
C TYR A 599 -22.75 -18.15 5.58
#